data_AF-A0A7S2MKT5-F1
#
_entry.id   AF-A0A7S2MKT5-F1
#
_cell.length_a   1.000
_cell.length_b   1.000
_cell.length_c   1.000
_cell.angle_alpha   90.00
_cell.angle_beta   90.00
_cell.angle_gamma   90.00
#
_symmetry.space_group_name_H-M   'P 1'
#
loop_
_entity.id
_entity.type
_entity.pdbx_description
1 polymer ?
#
loop_
_entity_poly.entity_id
_entity_poly.type
_entity_poly.pdbx_seq_one_letter_code
_entity_poly.pdbx_strand_id
1 'polypeptide(L)'
;GTAVLCRSVAWDKHIVISPWWVSMDQVCRGKLPASGDCTVCGEFFVKGQRRFLPPVHLEMGLTLLFHVGGEGAPERHRGERRSRYLEAMGRGSEKQDGDSAGDYADQAL
;
A
#
# COMPACT_ATOMS: atom_id res chain seq x y z
N GLY A 1 6.65 12.57 1.91
CA GLY A 1 7.69 12.46 2.95
C GLY A 1 8.26 11.05 3.01
N THR A 2 7.41 10.07 3.32
CA THR A 2 7.77 8.66 3.59
C THR A 2 8.69 8.04 2.53
N ALA A 3 8.34 8.16 1.25
CA ALA A 3 9.14 7.59 0.16
C ALA A 3 10.58 8.12 0.08
N VAL A 4 10.86 9.33 0.57
CA VAL A 4 12.23 9.88 0.59
C VAL A 4 13.02 9.30 1.77
N LEU A 5 12.38 9.15 2.93
CA LEU A 5 13.01 8.55 4.11
C LEU A 5 13.37 7.08 3.87
N CYS A 6 12.43 6.30 3.33
CA CYS A 6 12.64 4.87 3.08
C CYS A 6 13.69 4.60 1.98
N ARG A 7 14.07 5.61 1.19
CA ARG A 7 15.14 5.54 0.18
C ARG A 7 16.44 6.23 0.63
N SER A 8 16.57 6.53 1.91
CA SER A 8 17.74 7.17 2.49
C SER A 8 18.42 6.26 3.51
N VAL A 9 19.60 6.66 3.99
CA VAL A 9 20.33 5.96 5.07
C VAL A 9 19.52 5.80 6.37
N ALA A 10 18.43 6.56 6.54
CA ALA A 10 17.52 6.40 7.67
C ALA A 10 16.81 5.04 7.66
N TRP A 11 16.55 4.48 6.47
CA TRP A 11 15.99 3.14 6.31
C TRP A 11 16.95 2.07 6.84
N ASP A 12 18.20 2.06 6.36
CA ASP A 12 19.20 1.06 6.75
C ASP A 12 19.47 1.08 8.25
N LYS A 13 19.45 2.27 8.84
CA LYS A 13 19.68 2.48 10.27
C LYS A 13 18.42 2.32 11.13
N HIS A 14 17.25 2.09 10.53
CA HIS A 14 15.95 2.03 11.22
C HIS A 14 15.68 3.25 12.12
N ILE A 15 16.11 4.44 11.69
CA ILE A 15 15.95 5.68 12.47
C ILE A 15 14.78 6.48 11.90
N VAL A 16 13.75 6.70 12.74
CA VAL A 16 12.65 7.61 12.41
C VAL A 16 13.13 9.05 12.58
N ILE A 17 13.29 9.76 11.46
CA ILE A 17 13.63 11.19 11.44
C ILE A 17 12.51 11.97 10.73
N SER A 18 12.31 13.22 11.13
CA SER A 18 11.37 14.11 10.44
C SER A 18 11.95 14.52 9.08
N PRO A 19 11.29 14.20 7.95
CA PRO A 19 11.75 14.70 6.66
C PRO A 19 11.43 16.19 6.57
N TRP A 20 12.13 16.91 5.71
CA TRP A 20 11.87 18.33 5.47
C TRP A 20 11.80 18.64 3.97
N TRP A 21 11.15 19.75 3.64
CA TRP A 21 11.05 20.25 2.29
C TRP A 21 11.28 21.76 2.24
N VAL A 22 11.60 22.26 1.05
CA VAL A 22 11.79 23.67 0.70
C VAL A 22 11.16 23.94 -0.66
N SER A 23 10.79 25.19 -0.93
CA SER A 23 10.33 25.61 -2.25
C SER A 23 11.46 25.51 -3.28
N MET A 24 11.12 25.33 -4.56
CA MET A 24 12.11 25.26 -5.64
C MET A 24 12.95 26.54 -5.75
N ASP A 25 12.36 27.71 -5.48
CA ASP A 25 13.06 29.01 -5.52
C ASP A 25 14.16 29.11 -4.45
N GLN A 26 14.11 28.26 -3.42
CA GLN A 26 15.09 28.21 -2.35
C GLN A 26 16.28 27.30 -2.67
N VAL A 27 16.26 26.61 -3.82
CA VAL A 27 17.32 25.68 -4.25
C VAL A 27 18.18 26.34 -5.31
N CYS A 28 19.47 26.51 -5.01
CA CYS A 28 20.46 27.03 -5.93
C CYS A 28 21.42 25.93 -6.37
N ARG A 29 21.64 25.82 -7.68
CA ARG A 29 22.72 25.03 -8.27
C ARG A 29 23.90 25.92 -8.63
N GLY A 30 25.12 25.42 -8.47
CA GLY A 30 26.34 26.09 -8.94
C GLY A 30 27.01 26.93 -7.85
N LYS A 31 27.28 28.22 -8.14
CA LYS A 31 28.13 29.07 -7.30
C LYS A 31 27.53 29.25 -5.91
N LEU A 32 28.39 29.14 -4.89
CA LEU A 32 28.05 29.43 -3.50
C LEU A 32 27.32 30.79 -3.43
N PRO A 33 26.09 30.83 -2.91
CA PRO A 33 25.38 32.09 -2.75
C PRO A 33 26.18 33.04 -1.85
N ALA A 34 26.22 34.33 -2.20
CA ALA A 34 26.87 35.34 -1.38
C ALA A 34 26.19 35.55 -0.01
N SER A 35 24.95 35.06 0.18
CA SER A 35 24.22 35.14 1.45
C SER A 35 24.64 34.02 2.39
N GLY A 36 25.05 34.36 3.61
CA GLY A 36 25.56 33.44 4.62
C GLY A 36 24.56 32.39 5.14
N ASP A 37 23.26 32.54 4.87
CA ASP A 37 22.21 31.67 5.44
C ASP A 37 21.92 30.41 4.59
N CYS A 38 22.91 29.96 3.81
CA CYS A 38 22.75 28.82 2.90
C CYS A 38 23.36 27.58 3.53
N THR A 39 22.57 26.50 3.62
CA THR A 39 23.12 25.20 4.02
C THR A 39 23.44 24.38 2.77
N VAL A 40 24.63 23.78 2.76
CA VAL A 40 25.02 22.84 1.70
C VAL A 40 24.26 21.52 1.87
N CYS A 41 23.71 21.01 0.77
CA CYS A 41 23.00 19.73 0.69
C CYS A 41 23.53 18.98 -0.54
N GLY A 42 24.67 18.32 -0.38
CA GLY A 42 25.41 17.71 -1.49
C GLY A 42 25.90 18.79 -2.46
N GLU A 43 25.50 18.69 -3.73
CA GLU A 43 25.86 19.63 -4.80
C GLU A 43 24.97 20.88 -4.86
N PHE A 44 23.98 20.98 -3.97
CA PHE A 44 22.99 22.05 -3.96
C PHE A 44 23.14 22.93 -2.73
N PHE A 45 22.79 24.20 -2.89
CA PHE A 45 22.65 25.14 -1.78
C PHE A 45 21.17 25.42 -1.53
N VAL A 46 20.74 25.28 -0.28
CA VAL A 46 19.36 25.57 0.15
C VAL A 46 19.35 26.81 1.02
N LYS A 47 18.52 27.80 0.65
CA LYS A 47 18.37 29.07 1.39
C LYS A 47 17.08 29.12 2.21
N GLY A 48 17.13 29.81 3.34
CA GLY A 48 15.95 30.12 4.14
C GLY A 48 15.43 28.95 4.98
N GLN A 49 14.14 29.01 5.37
CA GLN A 49 13.56 28.10 6.35
C GLN A 49 13.20 26.74 5.75
N ARG A 50 13.66 25.66 6.40
CA ARG A 50 13.24 24.28 6.13
C ARG A 50 11.91 23.99 6.82
N ARG A 51 10.98 23.37 6.10
CA ARG A 51 9.68 22.95 6.65
C ARG A 51 9.72 21.46 6.95
N PHE A 52 9.68 21.11 8.24
CA PHE A 52 9.65 19.73 8.69
C PHE A 52 8.25 19.15 8.58
N LEU A 53 8.17 17.90 8.14
CA LEU A 53 6.95 17.10 8.15
C LEU A 53 6.90 16.26 9.44
N PRO A 54 5.71 15.83 9.88
CA PRO A 54 5.59 14.90 10.99
C PRO A 54 6.43 13.63 10.76
N PRO A 55 7.06 13.07 11.81
CA PRO A 55 7.68 11.76 11.73
C PRO A 55 6.62 10.72 11.36
N VAL A 56 6.96 9.84 10.42
CA VAL A 56 6.11 8.74 9.96
C VAL A 56 6.90 7.46 10.03
N HIS A 57 6.21 6.33 10.22
CA HIS A 57 6.84 5.02 10.26
C HIS A 57 7.58 4.73 8.94
N LEU A 58 8.68 3.99 9.05
CA LEU A 58 9.46 3.52 7.92
C LEU A 58 8.78 2.28 7.34
N GLU A 59 7.75 2.48 6.53
CA GLU A 59 7.02 1.42 5.84
C GLU A 59 7.17 1.59 4.32
N MET A 60 7.43 0.49 3.61
CA MET A 60 7.44 0.42 2.14
C MET A 60 6.54 -0.71 1.67
N GLY A 61 5.51 -0.36 0.89
CA GLY A 61 4.70 -1.32 0.14
C GLY A 61 5.15 -1.38 -1.33
N LEU A 62 5.08 -2.58 -1.91
CA LEU A 62 5.23 -2.79 -3.35
C LEU A 62 3.91 -3.35 -3.89
N THR A 63 3.40 -2.74 -4.95
CA THR A 63 2.21 -3.22 -5.66
C THR A 63 2.53 -3.38 -7.13
N LEU A 64 2.23 -4.56 -7.68
CA LEU A 64 2.32 -4.82 -9.12
C LEU A 64 0.93 -4.70 -9.73
N LEU A 65 0.80 -3.87 -10.76
CA LEU A 65 -0.43 -3.74 -11.54
C LEU A 65 -0.19 -4.31 -12.93
N PHE A 66 -0.95 -5.34 -13.28
CA PHE A 66 -0.89 -5.96 -14.60
C PHE A 66 -2.01 -5.38 -15.47
N HIS A 67 -1.62 -4.84 -16.62
CA HIS A 67 -2.57 -4.48 -17.67
C HIS A 67 -2.89 -5.73 -18.50
N VAL A 68 -4.17 -6.09 -18.61
CA VAL A 68 -4.62 -7.23 -19.41
C VAL A 68 -4.97 -6.72 -20.81
N GLY A 69 -4.21 -7.14 -21.82
CA GLY A 69 -4.40 -6.73 -23.22
C GLY A 69 -5.11 -7.80 -24.07
N GLY A 70 -5.73 -7.35 -25.16
CA GLY A 70 -6.40 -8.19 -26.17
C GLY A 70 -7.92 -8.04 -26.19
N GLU A 71 -8.52 -8.28 -27.37
CA GLU A 71 -9.98 -8.36 -27.51
C GLU A 71 -10.50 -9.59 -26.75
N GLY A 72 -11.53 -9.42 -25.90
CA GLY A 72 -12.07 -10.48 -25.04
C GLY A 72 -11.30 -10.74 -23.73
N ALA A 73 -10.31 -9.91 -23.39
CA ALA A 73 -9.59 -9.98 -22.12
C ALA A 73 -10.51 -9.97 -20.87
N PRO A 74 -11.48 -9.04 -20.72
CA PRO A 74 -12.29 -8.99 -19.51
C PRO A 74 -13.17 -10.25 -19.32
N GLU A 75 -13.65 -10.89 -20.39
CA GLU A 75 -14.40 -12.14 -20.27
C GLU A 75 -13.53 -13.31 -19.82
N ARG A 76 -12.29 -13.42 -20.35
CA ARG A 76 -11.36 -14.52 -20.01
C ARG A 76 -10.90 -14.49 -18.55
N HIS A 77 -10.77 -13.30 -17.98
CA HIS A 77 -10.33 -13.10 -16.60
C HIS A 77 -11.49 -12.89 -15.61
N ARG A 78 -12.74 -13.14 -16.05
CA ARG A 78 -13.94 -13.01 -15.23
C ARG A 78 -13.91 -14.03 -14.08
N GLY A 79 -13.76 -13.53 -12.85
CA GLY A 79 -13.78 -14.35 -11.63
C GLY A 79 -12.40 -14.81 -11.14
N GLU A 80 -11.32 -14.54 -11.87
CA GLU A 80 -9.96 -14.97 -11.48
C GLU A 80 -9.45 -14.29 -10.19
N ARG A 81 -9.95 -13.09 -9.88
CA ARG A 81 -9.58 -12.33 -8.67
C ARG A 81 -10.40 -12.71 -7.42
N ARG A 82 -11.19 -13.79 -7.45
CA ARG A 82 -11.91 -14.25 -6.26
C ARG A 82 -10.92 -14.76 -5.22
N SER A 83 -11.18 -14.46 -3.95
CA SER A 83 -10.37 -14.97 -2.85
C SER A 83 -10.57 -16.49 -2.76
N ARG A 84 -9.52 -17.25 -3.11
CA ARG A 84 -9.51 -18.72 -2.96
C ARG A 84 -9.82 -19.15 -1.52
N TYR A 85 -9.49 -18.30 -0.55
CA TYR A 85 -9.80 -18.53 0.87
C TYR A 85 -11.31 -18.45 1.15
N LEU A 86 -12.03 -17.47 0.59
CA LEU A 86 -13.49 -17.41 0.71
C LEU A 86 -14.18 -18.56 -0.03
N GLU A 87 -13.65 -18.98 -1.19
CA GLU A 87 -14.21 -20.12 -1.92
C GLU A 87 -14.02 -21.45 -1.16
N ALA A 88 -12.89 -21.62 -0.47
CA ALA A 88 -12.64 -22.79 0.36
C ALA A 88 -13.57 -22.85 1.59
N MET A 89 -13.88 -21.71 2.21
CA MET A 89 -14.82 -21.66 3.34
C MET A 89 -16.29 -21.76 2.94
N GLY A 90 -16.67 -21.29 1.75
CA GLY A 90 -18.06 -21.36 1.26
C GLY A 90 -18.52 -22.76 0.84
N ARG A 91 -17.61 -23.73 0.68
CA ARG A 91 -17.94 -25.10 0.22
C ARG A 91 -18.21 -26.09 1.36
N GLY A 92 -18.17 -25.64 2.62
CA GLY A 92 -18.30 -26.48 3.81
C GLY A 92 -19.67 -26.44 4.50
N SER A 93 -20.67 -25.74 3.96
CA SER A 93 -21.92 -25.46 4.68
C SER A 93 -23.20 -25.67 3.87
N GLU A 94 -23.30 -26.75 3.08
CA GLU A 94 -24.60 -27.17 2.52
C GLU A 94 -24.78 -28.70 2.57
N LYS A 95 -25.80 -29.09 3.36
CA LYS A 95 -26.61 -30.33 3.39
C LYS A 95 -26.22 -31.46 4.36
N GLN A 96 -26.73 -31.32 5.60
CA GLN A 96 -27.28 -32.43 6.37
C GLN A 96 -28.54 -31.94 7.07
N ASP A 97 -29.69 -31.94 6.39
CA ASP A 97 -30.99 -31.74 7.03
C ASP A 97 -32.09 -32.48 6.24
N GLY A 98 -32.69 -33.47 6.90
CA GLY A 98 -34.11 -33.80 6.78
C GLY A 98 -34.54 -34.85 5.76
N ASP A 99 -34.52 -36.13 6.16
CA ASP A 99 -35.61 -37.03 5.78
C ASP A 99 -36.00 -37.97 6.94
N SER A 100 -37.09 -37.61 7.61
CA SER A 100 -37.94 -38.52 8.40
C SER A 100 -39.27 -37.83 8.63
N ALA A 101 -40.15 -37.97 7.64
CA ALA A 101 -41.56 -37.65 7.76
C ALA A 101 -42.38 -38.96 7.80
N GLY A 102 -42.80 -39.33 9.01
CA GLY A 102 -44.10 -39.96 9.32
C GLY A 102 -44.45 -41.32 8.70
N ASP A 103 -44.37 -42.38 9.50
CA ASP A 103 -45.24 -43.56 9.34
C ASP A 103 -45.55 -44.22 10.69
N TYR A 104 -46.51 -43.68 11.46
CA TYR A 104 -47.09 -44.33 12.65
C TYR A 104 -48.54 -43.88 12.92
N ALA A 105 -49.36 -43.76 11.89
CA ALA A 105 -50.77 -43.39 12.05
C ALA A 105 -51.72 -44.37 11.35
N ASP A 106 -51.51 -45.68 11.54
CA ASP A 106 -52.55 -46.67 11.22
C ASP A 106 -52.32 -48.03 11.93
N GLN A 107 -52.42 -48.08 13.26
CA GLN A 107 -52.66 -49.34 14.00
C GLN A 107 -53.10 -49.10 15.45
N ALA A 108 -54.37 -48.72 15.63
CA ALA A 108 -55.09 -48.91 16.89
C ALA A 108 -56.58 -49.08 16.57
N LEU A 109 -56.96 -50.31 16.26
CA LEU A 109 -58.32 -50.83 16.37
C LEU A 109 -58.26 -51.97 17.39
#